data_AF-F0VCR2-F1
#
_entry.id   AF-F0VCR2-F1
#
_cell.length_a   1.000
_cell.length_b   1.000
_cell.length_c   1.000
_cell.angle_alpha   90.00
_cell.angle_beta   90.00
_cell.angle_gamma   90.00
#
_symmetry.space_group_name_H-M   'P 1'
#
loop_
_entity.id
_entity.type
_entity.pdbx_description
1 polymer ?
#
loop_
_entity_poly.entity_id
_entity_poly.type
_entity_poly.pdbx_seq_one_letter_code
_entity_poly.pdbx_strand_id
1 'polypeptide(L)'
;MVYGIVIFATEGSVPLFSSFYTPEGNDEQMRKREQAVIRRVVEDHLFQVQCTRDVLLACTPSPPAPPSSTASTGSSSLTINPYGGKRLTGAGAGSRSWLDAPHHPAGNGAAGTAGKAAEAESMSAPGGVRTAGGGGAGFRRKPRGGPEPSALEAAEAAAKRREAAVTAANIAAAEVMEGVLLLQRSSLFASPKVVVWKHVESISYALICGAVDNILLGANFLTLFIHCLAESFASDKIISTQLFAQQLLSRPDLILLVLHFLLPGGQLIFINGSQAKFLKGKIKAALDQKKG
;
A
#
# COMPACT_ATOMS: atom_id res chain seq x y z
N MET A 1 -14.56 18.31 -14.48
CA MET A 1 -13.43 18.99 -15.15
C MET A 1 -12.23 18.71 -14.29
N VAL A 2 -11.17 18.18 -14.88
CA VAL A 2 -9.98 17.81 -14.12
C VAL A 2 -9.35 19.04 -13.49
N TYR A 3 -8.68 18.81 -12.37
CA TYR A 3 -7.99 19.84 -11.64
C TYR A 3 -6.67 20.24 -12.32
N GLY A 4 -5.90 19.24 -12.78
CA GLY A 4 -4.61 19.44 -13.43
C GLY A 4 -3.91 18.13 -13.77
N ILE A 5 -2.76 18.23 -14.42
CA ILE A 5 -1.86 17.13 -14.74
C ILE A 5 -0.43 17.50 -14.30
N VAL A 6 0.30 16.53 -13.76
CA VAL A 6 1.70 16.67 -13.37
C VAL A 6 2.49 15.49 -13.91
N ILE A 7 3.58 15.76 -14.62
CA ILE A 7 4.51 14.77 -15.16
C ILE A 7 5.85 15.01 -14.47
N PHE A 8 6.47 13.98 -13.92
CA PHE A 8 7.71 14.11 -13.16
C PHE A 8 8.57 12.86 -13.26
N ALA A 9 9.89 13.04 -13.15
CA ALA A 9 10.83 11.93 -13.06
C ALA A 9 10.80 11.34 -11.63
N THR A 10 10.97 10.04 -11.52
CA THR A 10 10.85 9.30 -10.25
C THR A 10 11.97 9.63 -9.26
N GLU A 11 13.15 9.98 -9.77
CA GLU A 11 14.29 10.44 -8.97
C GLU A 11 14.23 11.96 -8.68
N GLY A 12 13.27 12.67 -9.28
CA GLY A 12 13.17 14.13 -9.22
C GLY A 12 12.07 14.60 -8.28
N SER A 13 12.35 15.66 -7.53
CA SER A 13 11.33 16.44 -6.81
C SER A 13 10.71 17.55 -7.65
N VAL A 14 11.17 17.72 -8.90
CA VAL A 14 10.80 18.80 -9.81
C VAL A 14 9.92 18.23 -10.93
N PRO A 15 8.78 18.86 -11.24
CA PRO A 15 7.96 18.45 -12.37
C PRO A 15 8.71 18.67 -13.69
N LEU A 16 8.59 17.70 -14.60
CA LEU A 16 8.98 17.85 -16.00
C LEU A 16 7.96 18.73 -16.74
N PHE A 17 6.69 18.60 -16.38
CA PHE A 17 5.60 19.40 -16.92
C PHE A 17 4.45 19.43 -15.91
N SER A 18 3.76 20.56 -15.82
CA SER A 18 2.51 20.69 -15.06
C SER A 18 1.56 21.64 -15.76
N SER A 19 0.25 21.37 -15.63
CA SER A 19 -0.80 22.27 -16.10
C SER A 19 -2.03 22.10 -15.23
N PHE A 20 -2.59 23.21 -14.76
CA PHE A 20 -3.82 23.23 -13.97
C PHE A 20 -4.94 23.90 -14.76
N TYR A 21 -6.16 23.36 -14.65
CA TYR A 21 -7.33 23.84 -15.39
C TYR A 21 -8.31 24.64 -14.52
N THR A 22 -7.93 24.90 -13.26
CA THR A 22 -8.77 25.63 -12.31
C THR A 22 -8.05 26.89 -11.81
N PRO A 23 -8.77 27.97 -11.44
CA PRO A 23 -8.16 29.12 -10.78
C PRO A 23 -7.47 28.74 -9.48
N GLU A 24 -8.06 27.81 -8.72
CA GLU A 24 -7.47 27.22 -7.51
C GLU A 24 -6.09 26.63 -7.82
N GLY A 25 -5.95 25.85 -8.89
CA GLY A 25 -4.67 25.26 -9.26
C GLY A 25 -3.60 26.26 -9.70
N ASN A 26 -4.01 27.41 -10.26
CA ASN A 26 -3.13 28.42 -10.86
C ASN A 26 -2.91 29.66 -9.96
N ASP A 27 -2.91 29.48 -8.64
CA ASP A 27 -2.62 30.54 -7.67
C ASP A 27 -1.16 30.50 -7.15
N GLU A 28 -0.85 31.34 -6.16
CA GLU A 28 0.48 31.42 -5.53
C GLU A 28 0.96 30.11 -4.87
N GLN A 29 0.05 29.18 -4.55
CA GLN A 29 0.37 27.87 -3.96
C GLN A 29 0.61 26.78 -5.02
N MET A 30 0.56 27.09 -6.33
CA MET A 30 0.72 26.12 -7.42
C MET A 30 1.92 25.19 -7.22
N ARG A 31 3.12 25.74 -7.00
CA ARG A 31 4.35 24.94 -6.79
C ARG A 31 4.27 24.02 -5.58
N LYS A 32 3.60 24.45 -4.51
CA LYS A 32 3.41 23.62 -3.31
C LYS A 32 2.43 22.47 -3.57
N ARG A 33 1.40 22.70 -4.40
CA ARG A 33 0.48 21.63 -4.83
C ARG A 33 1.19 20.60 -5.69
N GLU A 34 2.00 21.04 -6.65
CA GLU A 34 2.81 20.13 -7.48
C GLU A 34 3.68 19.23 -6.60
N GLN A 35 4.46 19.81 -5.69
CA GLN A 35 5.29 19.04 -4.78
C GLN A 35 4.48 18.11 -3.87
N ALA A 36 3.31 18.55 -3.40
CA ALA A 36 2.44 17.69 -2.59
C ALA A 36 1.89 16.50 -3.39
N VAL A 37 1.49 16.71 -4.64
CA VAL A 37 1.03 15.64 -5.54
C VAL A 37 2.17 14.67 -5.84
N ILE A 38 3.36 15.18 -6.21
CA ILE A 38 4.55 14.36 -6.47
C ILE A 38 4.88 13.49 -5.26
N ARG A 39 5.00 14.09 -4.07
CA ARG A 39 5.28 13.35 -2.83
C ARG A 39 4.27 12.24 -2.57
N ARG A 40 2.97 12.53 -2.72
CA ARG A 40 1.91 11.53 -2.49
C ARG A 40 1.94 10.39 -3.48
N VAL A 41 2.20 10.68 -4.77
CA VAL A 41 2.32 9.62 -5.79
C VAL A 41 3.55 8.77 -5.55
N VAL A 42 4.68 9.36 -5.17
CA VAL A 42 5.90 8.60 -4.84
C VAL A 42 5.69 7.73 -3.59
N GLU A 43 5.08 8.28 -2.54
CA GLU A 43 4.71 7.52 -1.32
C GLU A 43 3.81 6.33 -1.66
N ASP A 44 2.77 6.54 -2.47
CA ASP A 44 1.82 5.50 -2.88
C ASP A 44 2.50 4.43 -3.74
N HIS A 45 3.32 4.82 -4.71
CA HIS A 45 4.09 3.88 -5.54
C HIS A 45 5.02 3.02 -4.69
N LEU A 46 5.82 3.62 -3.80
CA LEU A 46 6.72 2.89 -2.91
C LEU A 46 5.97 1.94 -1.97
N PHE A 47 4.83 2.38 -1.46
CA PHE A 47 3.96 1.55 -0.63
C PHE A 47 3.44 0.33 -1.40
N GLN A 48 2.92 0.52 -2.60
CA GLN A 48 2.43 -0.57 -3.44
C GLN A 48 3.56 -1.55 -3.82
N VAL A 49 4.74 -1.05 -4.18
CA VAL A 49 5.93 -1.89 -4.46
C VAL A 49 6.31 -2.71 -3.23
N GLN A 50 6.28 -2.10 -2.05
CA GLN A 50 6.57 -2.79 -0.80
C GLN A 50 5.54 -3.91 -0.52
N CYS A 51 4.25 -3.64 -0.72
CA CYS A 51 3.20 -4.64 -0.56
C CYS A 51 3.37 -5.81 -1.54
N THR A 52 3.59 -5.53 -2.82
CA THR A 52 3.81 -6.56 -3.85
C THR A 52 5.04 -7.39 -3.56
N ARG A 53 6.15 -6.76 -3.13
CA ARG A 53 7.38 -7.46 -2.72
C ARG A 53 7.12 -8.42 -1.57
N ASP A 54 6.39 -7.99 -0.55
CA ASP A 54 6.12 -8.81 0.63
C ASP A 54 5.25 -10.02 0.28
N VAL A 55 4.30 -9.86 -0.66
CA VAL A 55 3.53 -10.97 -1.23
C VAL A 55 4.43 -11.94 -2.00
N LEU A 56 5.33 -11.45 -2.86
CA LEU A 56 6.26 -12.29 -3.61
C LEU A 56 7.18 -13.09 -2.69
N LEU A 57 7.69 -12.47 -1.62
CA LEU A 57 8.53 -13.14 -0.63
C LEU A 57 7.75 -14.20 0.17
N ALA A 58 6.49 -13.93 0.52
CA ALA A 58 5.65 -14.89 1.23
C ALA A 58 5.33 -16.14 0.37
N CYS A 59 5.31 -16.00 -0.95
CA CYS A 59 5.07 -17.10 -1.89
C CYS A 59 6.33 -17.94 -2.20
N THR A 60 7.52 -17.54 -1.71
CA THR A 60 8.73 -18.36 -1.90
C THR A 60 8.66 -19.61 -1.01
N PRO A 61 8.79 -20.82 -1.58
CA PRO A 61 8.71 -22.04 -0.79
C PRO A 61 9.83 -22.05 0.25
N SER A 62 9.45 -22.18 1.52
CA SER A 62 10.40 -22.40 2.61
C SER A 62 11.25 -23.63 2.31
N PRO A 63 12.56 -23.61 2.58
CA PRO A 63 13.40 -24.79 2.40
C PRO A 63 12.80 -25.97 3.17
N PRO A 64 12.87 -27.20 2.62
CA PRO A 64 12.34 -28.38 3.31
C PRO A 64 12.95 -28.46 4.70
N ALA A 65 12.10 -28.65 5.71
CA ALA A 65 12.55 -28.90 7.07
C ALA A 65 13.57 -30.06 7.05
N PRO A 66 14.66 -29.97 7.83
CA PRO A 66 15.62 -31.07 7.90
C PRO A 66 14.88 -32.36 8.29
N PRO A 67 15.26 -33.52 7.70
CA PRO A 67 14.58 -34.77 7.96
C PRO A 67 14.61 -35.04 9.46
N SER A 68 13.44 -35.10 10.09
CA SER A 68 13.29 -35.66 11.42
C SER A 68 13.80 -37.10 11.37
N SER A 69 14.94 -37.36 11.98
CA SER A 69 15.48 -38.70 12.11
C SER A 69 14.49 -39.56 12.90
N THR A 70 13.73 -40.37 12.17
CA THR A 70 12.97 -41.49 12.71
C THR A 70 13.95 -42.54 13.21
N ALA A 71 14.24 -42.52 14.51
CA ALA A 71 14.73 -43.69 15.21
C ALA A 71 13.53 -44.47 15.75
N SER A 72 13.20 -45.58 15.09
CA SER A 72 12.25 -46.58 15.59
C SER A 72 13.01 -47.74 16.22
N THR A 73 12.79 -48.04 17.50
CA THR A 73 12.58 -49.41 18.03
C THR A 73 12.33 -49.33 19.53
N GLY A 74 11.25 -49.96 20.01
CA GLY A 74 10.95 -50.06 21.43
C GLY A 74 9.47 -50.24 21.73
N SER A 75 8.91 -51.36 21.29
CA SER A 75 7.52 -51.79 21.52
C SER A 75 7.26 -52.15 22.99
N SER A 76 6.11 -51.74 23.53
CA SER A 76 5.25 -52.42 24.53
C SER A 76 4.01 -51.53 24.78
N SER A 77 2.80 -51.91 24.33
CA SER A 77 1.79 -52.70 25.10
C SER A 77 1.08 -51.82 26.16
N LEU A 78 -0.24 -51.64 26.28
CA LEU A 78 -1.47 -52.24 25.74
C LEU A 78 -2.63 -51.21 25.86
N THR A 79 -3.58 -51.37 24.95
CA THR A 79 -5.00 -50.97 24.87
C THR A 79 -5.76 -50.39 26.09
N ILE A 80 -6.69 -49.46 25.82
CA ILE A 80 -8.17 -49.65 25.83
C ILE A 80 -8.84 -48.24 25.75
N ASN A 81 -9.62 -48.00 24.70
CA ASN A 81 -10.72 -47.01 24.69
C ASN A 81 -12.01 -47.74 25.06
N PRO A 82 -13.00 -47.08 25.71
CA PRO A 82 -14.24 -46.86 24.98
C PRO A 82 -15.03 -45.56 25.32
N TYR A 83 -15.63 -45.00 24.27
CA TYR A 83 -16.96 -44.38 24.16
C TYR A 83 -17.60 -43.54 25.30
N GLY A 84 -17.83 -42.25 25.03
CA GLY A 84 -19.15 -41.70 24.61
C GLY A 84 -20.15 -41.12 25.64
N GLY A 85 -20.51 -39.83 25.47
CA GLY A 85 -21.80 -39.20 25.91
C GLY A 85 -21.66 -37.94 26.81
N LYS A 86 -21.84 -36.69 26.30
CA LYS A 86 -23.04 -35.80 26.37
C LYS A 86 -23.62 -35.60 27.80
N ARG A 87 -23.98 -34.42 28.35
CA ARG A 87 -24.09 -33.00 27.93
C ARG A 87 -24.42 -32.11 29.18
N LEU A 88 -24.07 -30.82 29.12
CA LEU A 88 -24.74 -29.59 29.63
C LEU A 88 -24.48 -28.96 31.04
N THR A 89 -24.51 -27.61 30.99
CA THR A 89 -24.52 -26.53 32.02
C THR A 89 -23.13 -26.08 32.51
N GLY A 90 -22.74 -24.80 32.56
CA GLY A 90 -23.30 -23.51 32.18
C GLY A 90 -22.36 -22.36 32.62
N ALA A 91 -22.21 -21.34 31.76
CA ALA A 91 -21.93 -19.90 31.96
C ALA A 91 -20.69 -19.34 32.73
N GLY A 92 -20.05 -18.33 32.10
CA GLY A 92 -19.30 -17.22 32.73
C GLY A 92 -17.88 -16.97 32.14
N ALA A 93 -17.69 -16.39 30.95
CA ALA A 93 -17.68 -14.95 30.57
C ALA A 93 -16.32 -14.22 30.77
N GLY A 94 -15.79 -13.61 29.70
CA GLY A 94 -14.65 -12.68 29.72
C GLY A 94 -14.04 -12.32 28.35
N SER A 95 -14.79 -11.61 27.50
CA SER A 95 -14.40 -11.12 26.16
C SER A 95 -13.67 -9.77 26.17
N ARG A 96 -12.98 -9.40 25.06
CA ARG A 96 -13.04 -8.05 24.43
C ARG A 96 -12.28 -7.94 23.08
N SER A 97 -13.01 -7.68 22.00
CA SER A 97 -12.70 -6.75 20.90
C SER A 97 -14.03 -6.05 20.50
N TRP A 98 -14.08 -4.72 20.46
CA TRP A 98 -14.03 -3.79 19.30
C TRP A 98 -15.41 -3.29 18.83
N LEU A 99 -15.45 -1.97 18.56
CA LEU A 99 -16.37 -1.17 17.72
C LEU A 99 -17.76 -0.72 18.23
N ASP A 100 -17.91 0.61 18.11
CA ASP A 100 -19.01 1.43 17.60
C ASP A 100 -20.44 1.47 18.20
N ALA A 101 -20.89 2.73 18.31
CA ALA A 101 -22.25 3.21 18.56
C ALA A 101 -23.10 3.21 17.27
N PRO A 102 -24.45 3.37 17.34
CA PRO A 102 -25.04 4.72 17.39
C PRO A 102 -26.33 4.88 18.25
N HIS A 103 -26.65 6.15 18.54
CA HIS A 103 -27.89 6.72 19.13
C HIS A 103 -29.17 6.35 18.32
N HIS A 104 -30.41 6.26 18.81
CA HIS A 104 -31.31 7.09 19.67
C HIS A 104 -32.62 6.25 19.91
N PRO A 105 -33.70 6.69 20.62
CA PRO A 105 -33.90 7.78 21.59
C PRO A 105 -34.63 7.38 22.92
N ALA A 106 -34.59 8.32 23.87
CA ALA A 106 -35.55 8.68 24.94
C ALA A 106 -36.50 7.62 25.58
N GLY A 107 -36.37 7.48 26.90
CA GLY A 107 -37.39 6.90 27.79
C GLY A 107 -37.17 7.33 29.25
N ASN A 108 -38.14 8.08 29.79
CA ASN A 108 -38.21 8.64 31.14
C ASN A 108 -38.45 7.60 32.25
N GLY A 109 -38.14 7.98 33.50
CA GLY A 109 -38.71 7.43 34.75
C GLY A 109 -37.64 6.89 35.70
N ALA A 110 -37.09 7.65 36.65
CA ALA A 110 -37.68 8.20 37.88
C ALA A 110 -37.93 7.16 39.01
N ALA A 111 -37.47 7.55 40.21
CA ALA A 111 -37.66 6.95 41.54
C ALA A 111 -36.84 5.67 41.84
N GLY A 112 -36.20 5.52 43.00
CA GLY A 112 -36.14 6.34 44.18
C GLY A 112 -35.52 5.56 45.35
N THR A 113 -34.73 6.30 46.14
CA THR A 113 -34.59 6.21 47.61
C THR A 113 -33.97 5.00 48.32
N ALA A 114 -33.00 5.38 49.18
CA ALA A 114 -32.70 4.88 50.53
C ALA A 114 -32.00 3.51 50.66
N GLY A 115 -30.96 3.33 51.49
CA GLY A 115 -30.32 4.21 52.46
C GLY A 115 -29.07 3.53 53.08
N LYS A 116 -28.34 4.35 53.86
CA LYS A 116 -27.50 4.09 55.06
C LYS A 116 -27.28 2.63 55.52
N ALA A 117 -26.22 2.24 56.23
CA ALA A 117 -24.95 2.79 56.72
C ALA A 117 -24.33 1.69 57.62
N ALA A 118 -23.05 1.86 57.99
CA ALA A 118 -22.37 1.36 59.20
C ALA A 118 -21.94 -0.13 59.22
N GLU A 119 -20.64 -0.42 59.38
CA GLU A 119 -19.95 -0.78 60.66
C GLU A 119 -20.23 -2.25 61.06
N ALA A 120 -19.35 -3.08 61.63
CA ALA A 120 -17.97 -3.01 62.11
C ALA A 120 -17.48 -4.46 62.35
N GLU A 121 -16.22 -4.57 62.82
CA GLU A 121 -15.66 -5.66 63.64
C GLU A 121 -15.40 -7.04 62.99
N SER A 122 -14.13 -7.45 62.84
CA SER A 122 -13.24 -7.99 63.89
C SER A 122 -13.69 -9.38 64.37
N MET A 123 -12.92 -10.42 64.00
CA MET A 123 -12.69 -11.59 64.86
C MET A 123 -11.61 -12.53 64.28
N SER A 124 -10.45 -12.45 64.92
CA SER A 124 -9.53 -13.50 65.39
C SER A 124 -9.33 -14.86 64.68
N ALA A 125 -8.03 -15.15 64.52
CA ALA A 125 -7.28 -16.42 64.40
C ALA A 125 -7.84 -17.62 65.21
N PRO A 126 -7.46 -18.89 64.91
CA PRO A 126 -6.09 -19.46 65.07
C PRO A 126 -5.69 -20.37 63.87
N GLY A 127 -4.52 -20.97 63.70
CA GLY A 127 -3.29 -21.18 64.47
C GLY A 127 -2.56 -22.41 63.90
N GLY A 128 -1.22 -22.42 63.96
CA GLY A 128 -0.35 -23.62 63.80
C GLY A 128 0.01 -24.03 62.37
N VAL A 129 1.16 -24.61 62.02
CA VAL A 129 2.37 -25.05 62.72
C VAL A 129 3.50 -25.10 61.67
N ARG A 130 4.74 -24.87 62.13
CA ARG A 130 6.03 -24.92 61.42
C ARG A 130 6.36 -26.30 60.84
N THR A 131 7.03 -26.35 59.69
CA THR A 131 8.19 -27.24 59.47
C THR A 131 9.20 -26.62 58.51
N ALA A 132 10.46 -26.79 58.86
CA ALA A 132 11.65 -26.34 58.16
C ALA A 132 12.12 -27.38 57.12
N GLY A 133 12.99 -26.95 56.20
CA GLY A 133 14.06 -27.81 55.70
C GLY A 133 14.33 -27.78 54.20
N GLY A 134 15.59 -27.48 53.85
CA GLY A 134 16.28 -27.93 52.63
C GLY A 134 15.99 -27.10 51.38
N GLY A 135 16.92 -26.34 50.80
CA GLY A 135 18.34 -26.66 50.62
C GLY A 135 18.49 -27.74 49.54
N GLY A 136 18.38 -27.35 48.27
CA GLY A 136 18.50 -28.26 47.14
C GLY A 136 18.89 -27.53 45.86
N ALA A 137 20.19 -27.35 45.66
CA ALA A 137 20.78 -26.88 44.42
C ALA A 137 20.51 -27.91 43.30
N GLY A 138 19.45 -27.68 42.53
CA GLY A 138 19.11 -28.45 41.33
C GLY A 138 19.96 -28.00 40.14
N PHE A 139 20.98 -28.79 39.80
CA PHE A 139 21.75 -28.68 38.57
C PHE A 139 20.81 -28.56 37.35
N ARG A 140 20.78 -27.38 36.73
CA ARG A 140 20.12 -27.13 35.45
C ARG A 140 20.95 -27.81 34.35
N ARG A 141 20.60 -29.05 34.00
CA ARG A 141 21.14 -29.72 32.81
C ARG A 141 20.67 -28.96 31.56
N LYS A 142 21.59 -28.19 30.98
CA LYS A 142 21.44 -27.54 29.66
C LYS A 142 21.21 -28.66 28.62
N PRO A 143 20.11 -28.64 27.84
CA PRO A 143 19.96 -29.60 26.76
C PRO A 143 21.09 -29.38 25.75
N ARG A 144 21.78 -30.48 25.46
CA ARG A 144 22.97 -30.56 24.60
C ARG A 144 22.56 -30.19 23.17
N GLY A 145 23.37 -29.33 22.55
CA GLY A 145 23.08 -28.68 21.28
C GLY A 145 22.78 -29.65 20.14
N GLY A 146 21.74 -29.31 19.37
CA GLY A 146 21.75 -29.62 17.95
C GLY A 146 22.89 -28.85 17.27
N PRO A 147 23.32 -29.26 16.06
CA PRO A 147 24.33 -28.52 15.32
C PRO A 147 23.84 -27.08 15.12
N GLU A 148 24.54 -26.11 15.72
CA GLU A 148 24.39 -24.73 15.28
C GLU A 148 24.83 -24.69 13.82
N PRO A 149 24.03 -24.09 12.92
CA PRO A 149 24.49 -23.85 11.56
C PRO A 149 25.81 -23.11 11.68
N SER A 150 26.84 -23.59 10.98
CA SER A 150 28.12 -22.92 10.99
C SER A 150 27.91 -21.45 10.61
N ALA A 151 28.65 -20.51 11.22
CA ALA A 151 28.51 -19.08 10.91
C ALA A 151 28.60 -18.80 9.38
N LEU A 152 29.27 -19.70 8.65
CA LEU A 152 29.39 -19.72 7.21
C LEU A 152 28.07 -20.10 6.50
N GLU A 153 27.35 -21.14 6.94
CA GLU A 153 26.02 -21.49 6.43
C GLU A 153 24.97 -20.42 6.75
N ALA A 154 25.03 -19.81 7.94
CA ALA A 154 24.15 -18.70 8.31
C ALA A 154 24.40 -17.45 7.44
N ALA A 155 25.66 -17.16 7.12
CA ALA A 155 26.04 -16.07 6.23
C ALA A 155 25.61 -16.32 4.78
N GLU A 156 25.76 -17.55 4.28
CA GLU A 156 25.33 -17.95 2.94
C GLU A 156 23.80 -17.88 2.80
N ALA A 157 23.05 -18.36 3.81
CA ALA A 157 21.60 -18.26 3.84
C ALA A 157 21.12 -16.80 3.90
N ALA A 158 21.83 -15.93 4.62
CA ALA A 158 21.54 -14.49 4.67
C ALA A 158 21.81 -13.80 3.32
N ALA A 159 22.90 -14.16 2.64
CA ALA A 159 23.23 -13.65 1.31
C ALA A 159 22.17 -14.05 0.28
N LYS A 160 21.76 -15.33 0.26
CA LYS A 160 20.71 -15.84 -0.63
C LYS A 160 19.35 -15.18 -0.37
N ARG A 161 19.00 -14.91 0.89
CA ARG A 161 17.80 -14.14 1.24
C ARG A 161 17.86 -12.69 0.76
N ARG A 162 19.02 -12.05 0.87
CA ARG A 162 19.21 -10.68 0.39
C ARG A 162 19.07 -10.61 -1.14
N GLU A 163 19.67 -11.55 -1.86
CA GLU A 163 19.52 -11.64 -3.32
C GLU A 163 18.06 -11.84 -3.72
N ALA A 164 17.36 -12.79 -3.10
CA ALA A 164 15.94 -13.02 -3.35
C ALA A 164 15.08 -11.77 -3.05
N ALA A 165 15.40 -11.01 -1.99
CA ALA A 165 14.71 -9.77 -1.66
C ALA A 165 14.94 -8.66 -2.70
N VAL A 166 16.15 -8.55 -3.27
CA VAL A 166 16.46 -7.61 -4.35
C VAL A 166 15.70 -7.99 -5.63
N THR A 167 15.71 -9.27 -6.00
CA THR A 167 14.94 -9.75 -7.15
C THR A 167 13.45 -9.51 -6.98
N ALA A 168 12.88 -9.83 -5.82
CA ALA A 168 11.47 -9.58 -5.53
C ALA A 168 11.14 -8.07 -5.57
N ALA A 169 12.03 -7.20 -5.09
CA ALA A 169 11.84 -5.76 -5.17
C ALA A 169 11.82 -5.26 -6.63
N ASN A 170 12.71 -5.77 -7.48
CA ASN A 170 12.74 -5.40 -8.90
C ASN A 170 11.49 -5.89 -9.66
N ILE A 171 11.02 -7.10 -9.36
CA ILE A 171 9.77 -7.63 -9.94
C ILE A 171 8.58 -6.77 -9.48
N ALA A 172 8.48 -6.52 -8.18
CA ALA A 172 7.41 -5.70 -7.62
C ALA A 172 7.38 -4.27 -8.22
N ALA A 173 8.56 -3.65 -8.38
CA ALA A 173 8.67 -2.34 -9.02
C ALA A 173 8.22 -2.36 -10.50
N ALA A 174 8.46 -3.45 -11.22
CA ALA A 174 8.02 -3.60 -12.60
C ALA A 174 6.51 -3.91 -12.74
N GLU A 175 5.88 -4.49 -11.71
CA GLU A 175 4.45 -4.79 -11.70
C GLU A 175 3.58 -3.58 -11.33
N VAL A 176 4.08 -2.70 -10.45
CA VAL A 176 3.34 -1.52 -9.99
C VAL A 176 3.49 -0.38 -10.99
N MET A 177 2.58 -0.35 -11.96
CA MET A 177 2.62 0.63 -13.06
C MET A 177 1.52 1.69 -12.97
N GLU A 178 0.56 1.55 -12.07
CA GLU A 178 -0.54 2.50 -11.93
C GLU A 178 -1.16 2.47 -10.53
N GLY A 179 -1.86 3.54 -10.17
CA GLY A 179 -2.55 3.64 -8.89
C GLY A 179 -3.57 4.77 -8.83
N VAL A 180 -4.34 4.77 -7.75
CA VAL A 180 -5.34 5.80 -7.46
C VAL A 180 -5.26 6.15 -5.98
N LEU A 181 -5.10 7.44 -5.68
CA LEU A 181 -5.05 7.94 -4.30
C LEU A 181 -5.97 9.15 -4.09
N LEU A 182 -6.34 9.38 -2.83
CA LEU A 182 -7.21 10.50 -2.44
C LEU A 182 -6.39 11.56 -1.69
N LEU A 183 -6.35 12.77 -2.24
CA LEU A 183 -5.84 13.96 -1.56
C LEU A 183 -6.98 14.58 -0.74
N GLN A 184 -6.80 14.61 0.58
CA GLN A 184 -7.76 15.20 1.49
C GLN A 184 -7.80 16.73 1.35
N ARG A 185 -8.93 17.31 1.77
CA ARG A 185 -9.05 18.76 1.92
C ARG A 185 -7.95 19.27 2.85
N SER A 186 -7.28 20.35 2.45
CA SER A 186 -6.18 20.96 3.19
C SER A 186 -6.02 22.43 2.81
N SER A 187 -5.02 23.11 3.36
CA SER A 187 -4.65 24.46 2.90
C SER A 187 -4.21 24.50 1.43
N LEU A 188 -3.82 23.36 0.86
CA LEU A 188 -3.45 23.23 -0.55
C LEU A 188 -4.63 22.85 -1.45
N PHE A 189 -5.70 22.27 -0.91
CA PHE A 189 -6.84 21.81 -1.69
C PHE A 189 -8.15 22.15 -0.99
N ALA A 190 -8.95 23.04 -1.59
CA ALA A 190 -10.22 23.52 -1.05
C ALA A 190 -11.25 22.39 -0.92
N SER A 191 -11.15 21.37 -1.79
CA SER A 191 -11.95 20.15 -1.78
C SER A 191 -11.05 18.92 -1.93
N PRO A 192 -11.51 17.72 -1.53
CA PRO A 192 -10.81 16.49 -1.83
C PRO A 192 -10.58 16.32 -3.34
N LYS A 193 -9.42 15.78 -3.72
CA LYS A 193 -9.04 15.50 -5.12
C LYS A 193 -8.62 14.04 -5.25
N VAL A 194 -9.01 13.39 -6.34
CA VAL A 194 -8.55 12.03 -6.65
C VAL A 194 -7.37 12.14 -7.61
N VAL A 195 -6.28 11.44 -7.35
CA VAL A 195 -5.14 11.38 -8.26
C VAL A 195 -5.11 9.99 -8.87
N VAL A 196 -5.26 9.93 -10.18
CA VAL A 196 -4.98 8.74 -10.98
C VAL A 196 -3.57 8.89 -11.50
N TRP A 197 -2.72 7.90 -11.27
CA TRP A 197 -1.34 7.97 -11.72
C TRP A 197 -0.91 6.72 -12.46
N LYS A 198 0.01 6.90 -13.41
CA LYS A 198 0.69 5.84 -14.13
C LYS A 198 2.18 6.08 -14.10
N HIS A 199 2.92 5.02 -13.88
CA HIS A 199 4.37 4.99 -13.92
C HIS A 199 4.80 4.23 -15.17
N VAL A 200 5.64 4.85 -15.98
CA VAL A 200 6.21 4.22 -17.18
C VAL A 200 7.70 4.53 -17.18
N GLU A 201 8.50 3.47 -17.09
CA GLU A 201 9.96 3.54 -17.01
C GLU A 201 10.46 4.34 -15.81
N SER A 202 10.95 5.57 -16.01
CA SER A 202 11.43 6.45 -14.92
C SER A 202 10.54 7.67 -14.71
N ILE A 203 9.38 7.73 -15.38
CA ILE A 203 8.48 8.89 -15.38
C ILE A 203 7.11 8.52 -14.85
N SER A 204 6.59 9.39 -14.02
CA SER A 204 5.25 9.29 -13.45
C SER A 204 4.35 10.37 -14.02
N TYR A 205 3.15 9.97 -14.39
CA TYR A 205 2.09 10.81 -14.94
C TYR A 205 0.94 10.80 -13.95
N ALA A 206 0.62 11.96 -13.38
CA ALA A 206 -0.45 12.11 -12.41
C ALA A 206 -1.55 13.03 -12.98
N LEU A 207 -2.75 12.48 -13.14
CA LEU A 207 -3.96 13.25 -13.43
C LEU A 207 -4.70 13.52 -12.13
N ILE A 208 -4.94 14.79 -11.85
CA ILE A 208 -5.64 15.25 -10.65
C ILE A 208 -7.09 15.54 -11.05
N CYS A 209 -8.00 14.76 -10.50
CA CYS A 209 -9.44 14.80 -10.72
C CYS A 209 -10.15 15.43 -9.51
N GLY A 210 -11.28 16.07 -9.75
CA GLY A 210 -12.25 16.38 -8.69
C GLY A 210 -12.88 15.10 -8.14
N ALA A 211 -13.48 15.20 -6.95
CA ALA A 211 -14.09 14.06 -6.26
C ALA A 211 -15.26 13.39 -7.03
N VAL A 212 -15.85 14.10 -7.99
CA VAL A 212 -17.00 13.63 -8.80
C VAL A 212 -16.62 13.27 -10.24
N ASP A 213 -15.35 13.44 -10.63
CA ASP A 213 -14.92 13.10 -11.98
C ASP A 213 -14.86 11.57 -12.16
N ASN A 214 -15.07 11.11 -13.39
CA ASN A 214 -15.04 9.68 -13.70
C ASN A 214 -13.58 9.17 -13.74
N ILE A 215 -13.20 8.40 -12.72
CA ILE A 215 -11.85 7.84 -12.54
C ILE A 215 -11.45 6.93 -13.70
N LEU A 216 -12.38 6.09 -14.20
CA LEU A 216 -12.12 5.20 -15.33
C LEU A 216 -11.79 6.00 -16.59
N LEU A 217 -12.47 7.13 -16.78
CA LEU A 217 -12.22 8.01 -17.90
C LEU A 217 -10.87 8.71 -17.77
N GLY A 218 -10.48 9.10 -16.56
CA GLY A 218 -9.14 9.61 -16.25
C GLY A 218 -8.03 8.59 -16.53
N ALA A 219 -8.22 7.33 -16.13
CA ALA A 219 -7.26 6.24 -16.38
C ALA A 219 -7.12 5.92 -17.87
N ASN A 220 -8.25 5.89 -18.61
CA ASN A 220 -8.24 5.72 -20.06
C ASN A 220 -7.53 6.88 -20.76
N PHE A 221 -7.82 8.12 -20.34
CA PHE A 221 -7.11 9.30 -20.83
C PHE A 221 -5.60 9.18 -20.62
N LEU A 222 -5.13 8.84 -19.41
CA LEU A 222 -3.69 8.73 -19.13
C LEU A 222 -3.02 7.68 -20.03
N THR A 223 -3.68 6.55 -20.25
CA THR A 223 -3.18 5.50 -21.14
C THR A 223 -3.01 6.01 -22.57
N LEU A 224 -4.03 6.68 -23.12
CA LEU A 224 -3.97 7.26 -24.47
C LEU A 224 -2.94 8.39 -24.57
N PHE A 225 -2.87 9.24 -23.56
CA PHE A 225 -1.96 10.37 -23.49
C PHE A 225 -0.50 9.90 -23.53
N ILE A 226 -0.12 8.96 -22.67
CA ILE A 226 1.23 8.39 -22.62
C ILE A 226 1.59 7.74 -23.95
N HIS A 227 0.67 6.97 -24.55
CA HIS A 227 0.89 6.33 -25.84
C HIS A 227 1.10 7.36 -26.97
N CYS A 228 0.31 8.43 -27.00
CA CYS A 228 0.45 9.49 -27.99
C CYS A 228 1.77 10.25 -27.82
N LEU A 229 2.21 10.51 -26.59
CA LEU A 229 3.52 11.11 -26.33
C LEU A 229 4.64 10.18 -26.84
N ALA A 230 4.64 8.91 -26.42
CA ALA A 230 5.66 7.95 -26.84
C ALA A 230 5.79 7.84 -28.37
N GLU A 231 4.67 7.75 -29.10
CA GLU A 231 4.67 7.75 -30.58
C GLU A 231 5.25 9.05 -31.18
N SER A 232 4.95 10.20 -30.57
CA SER A 232 5.37 11.51 -31.06
C SER A 232 6.87 11.80 -30.81
N PHE A 233 7.46 11.18 -29.78
CA PHE A 233 8.89 11.23 -29.51
C PHE A 233 9.68 10.12 -30.24
N ALA A 234 9.09 8.95 -30.47
CA ALA A 234 9.73 7.82 -31.18
C ALA A 234 10.14 8.12 -32.64
N SER A 235 9.61 9.20 -33.24
CA SER A 235 10.02 9.66 -34.57
C SER A 235 11.47 10.18 -34.59
N ASP A 236 12.02 10.57 -33.43
CA ASP A 236 13.41 10.97 -33.28
C ASP A 236 14.24 9.70 -32.95
N LYS A 237 14.85 9.12 -34.00
CA LYS A 237 15.42 7.75 -34.10
C LYS A 237 16.43 7.24 -33.05
N ILE A 238 16.61 7.87 -31.89
CA ILE A 238 17.56 7.41 -30.86
C ILE A 238 16.98 7.72 -29.49
N ILE A 239 16.43 6.74 -28.77
CA ILE A 239 16.00 6.99 -27.39
C ILE A 239 16.43 5.85 -26.49
N SER A 240 17.50 6.12 -25.74
CA SER A 240 17.69 5.56 -24.40
C SER A 240 16.73 6.28 -23.44
N THR A 241 16.19 5.56 -22.46
CA THR A 241 15.23 6.03 -21.45
C THR A 241 15.63 7.32 -20.74
N GLN A 242 16.93 7.55 -20.52
CA GLN A 242 17.43 8.78 -19.92
C GLN A 242 17.19 10.03 -20.78
N LEU A 243 17.08 9.88 -22.10
CA LEU A 243 16.81 11.00 -23.02
C LEU A 243 15.33 11.40 -23.02
N PHE A 244 14.39 10.51 -22.67
CA PHE A 244 12.97 10.81 -22.83
C PHE A 244 12.49 11.89 -21.84
N ALA A 245 12.96 11.88 -20.58
CA ALA A 245 12.69 12.98 -19.63
C ALA A 245 13.24 14.33 -20.14
N GLN A 246 14.43 14.32 -20.74
CA GLN A 246 15.03 15.51 -21.34
C GLN A 246 14.26 15.98 -22.58
N GLN A 247 13.69 15.06 -23.36
CA GLN A 247 12.84 15.37 -24.51
C GLN A 247 11.50 15.99 -24.10
N LEU A 248 10.88 15.50 -23.02
CA LEU A 248 9.68 16.10 -22.46
C LEU A 248 9.94 17.56 -22.05
N LEU A 249 11.10 17.81 -21.42
CA LEU A 249 11.53 19.16 -21.05
C LEU A 249 11.82 20.05 -22.26
N SER A 250 12.36 19.51 -23.35
CA SER A 250 12.72 20.28 -24.53
C SER A 250 11.54 20.58 -25.46
N ARG A 251 10.44 19.81 -25.37
CA ARG A 251 9.24 19.98 -26.21
C ARG A 251 7.93 20.05 -25.40
N PRO A 252 7.77 21.07 -24.52
CA PRO A 252 6.52 21.24 -23.77
C PRO A 252 5.33 21.59 -24.66
N ASP A 253 5.58 22.16 -25.83
CA ASP A 253 4.61 22.45 -26.88
C ASP A 253 3.94 21.19 -27.43
N LEU A 254 4.68 20.10 -27.56
CA LEU A 254 4.13 18.81 -27.99
C LEU A 254 3.16 18.28 -26.93
N ILE A 255 3.55 18.37 -25.65
CA ILE A 255 2.70 17.97 -24.53
C ILE A 255 1.39 18.77 -24.55
N LEU A 256 1.48 20.09 -24.71
CA LEU A 256 0.32 20.98 -24.82
C LEU A 256 -0.56 20.65 -26.03
N LEU A 257 0.04 20.31 -27.17
CA LEU A 257 -0.71 19.92 -28.37
C LEU A 257 -1.50 18.63 -28.14
N VAL A 258 -0.87 17.60 -27.55
CA VAL A 258 -1.55 16.34 -27.22
C VAL A 258 -2.67 16.59 -26.20
N LEU A 259 -2.41 17.40 -25.16
CA LEU A 259 -3.43 17.79 -24.18
C LEU A 259 -4.60 18.54 -24.82
N HIS A 260 -4.35 19.44 -25.77
CA HIS A 260 -5.41 20.16 -26.47
C HIS A 260 -6.39 19.22 -27.19
N PHE A 261 -5.90 18.13 -27.78
CA PHE A 261 -6.75 17.16 -28.48
C PHE A 261 -7.41 16.13 -27.56
N LEU A 262 -6.70 15.66 -26.52
CA LEU A 262 -7.19 14.58 -25.66
C LEU A 262 -7.94 15.07 -24.41
N LEU A 263 -7.70 16.32 -23.98
CA LEU A 263 -8.22 16.91 -22.76
C LEU A 263 -8.55 18.41 -22.95
N PRO A 264 -9.44 18.76 -23.89
CA PRO A 264 -9.73 20.15 -24.21
C PRO A 264 -10.32 20.86 -23.00
N GLY A 265 -9.65 21.93 -22.55
CA GLY A 265 -10.06 22.71 -21.38
C GLY A 265 -10.17 21.91 -20.08
N GLY A 266 -9.44 20.80 -19.94
CA GLY A 266 -9.52 19.95 -18.74
C GLY A 266 -10.78 19.07 -18.71
N GLN A 267 -11.50 18.92 -19.81
CA GLN A 267 -12.69 18.07 -19.87
C GLN A 267 -12.29 16.65 -20.25
N LEU A 268 -12.61 15.68 -19.38
CA LEU A 268 -12.49 14.27 -19.71
C LEU A 268 -13.57 13.89 -20.72
N ILE A 269 -13.13 13.38 -21.87
CA ILE A 269 -14.01 12.94 -22.95
C ILE A 269 -13.86 11.44 -23.11
N PHE A 270 -14.98 10.75 -23.31
CA PHE A 270 -14.95 9.36 -23.73
C PHE A 270 -14.36 9.25 -25.14
N ILE A 271 -13.20 8.60 -25.23
CA ILE A 271 -12.49 8.34 -26.48
C ILE A 271 -12.48 6.83 -26.70
N ASN A 272 -13.21 6.37 -27.70
CA ASN A 272 -13.17 4.98 -28.14
C ASN A 272 -12.00 4.71 -29.10
N GLY A 273 -11.82 3.46 -29.53
CA GLY A 273 -10.70 3.08 -30.40
C GLY A 273 -10.66 3.78 -31.76
N SER A 274 -11.80 4.06 -32.39
CA SER A 274 -11.84 4.77 -33.68
C SER A 274 -11.53 6.26 -33.51
N GLN A 275 -12.05 6.89 -32.46
CA GLN A 275 -11.74 8.28 -32.10
C GLN A 275 -10.27 8.44 -31.72
N ALA A 276 -9.69 7.50 -30.96
CA ALA A 276 -8.28 7.52 -30.61
C ALA A 276 -7.39 7.53 -31.87
N LYS A 277 -7.68 6.66 -32.84
CA LYS A 277 -6.95 6.63 -34.13
C LYS A 277 -7.10 7.94 -34.90
N PHE A 278 -8.30 8.50 -34.95
CA PHE A 278 -8.56 9.78 -35.61
C PHE A 278 -7.80 10.94 -34.95
N LEU A 279 -7.85 11.03 -33.61
CA LEU A 279 -7.15 12.06 -32.84
C LEU A 279 -5.63 11.95 -33.00
N LYS A 280 -5.08 10.72 -32.97
CA LYS A 280 -3.67 10.48 -33.30
C LYS A 280 -3.28 11.02 -34.67
N GLY A 281 -4.12 10.78 -35.69
CA GLY A 281 -3.93 11.34 -37.03
C GLY A 281 -3.90 12.87 -37.04
N LYS A 282 -4.82 13.52 -36.31
CA LYS A 282 -4.85 14.99 -36.18
C LYS A 282 -3.64 15.55 -35.45
N ILE A 283 -3.21 14.91 -34.36
CA ILE A 283 -2.01 15.29 -33.61
C ILE A 283 -0.79 15.22 -34.53
N LYS A 284 -0.63 14.12 -35.27
CA LYS A 284 0.48 13.96 -36.22
C LYS A 284 0.47 15.03 -37.31
N ALA A 285 -0.67 15.27 -37.95
CA ALA A 285 -0.81 16.30 -38.97
C ALA A 285 -0.47 17.71 -38.43
N ALA A 286 -0.89 18.02 -37.20
CA ALA A 286 -0.57 19.29 -36.55
C ALA A 286 0.92 19.41 -36.20
N LEU A 287 1.57 18.31 -35.81
CA LEU A 287 3.02 18.28 -35.58
C LEU A 287 3.82 18.49 -36.87
N ASP A 288 3.37 17.92 -37.98
CA ASP A 288 4.04 18.07 -39.27
C ASP A 288 3.92 19.51 -39.81
N GLN A 289 2.78 20.18 -39.59
CA GLN A 289 2.59 21.59 -39.94
C GLN A 289 3.51 22.54 -39.15
N LYS A 290 3.91 22.18 -37.93
CA LYS A 290 4.80 23.01 -37.10
C LYS A 290 6.27 22.93 -37.53
N LYS A 291 6.64 21.93 -38.35
CA LYS A 291 8.02 21.74 -38.84
C LYS A 291 8.33 22.50 -40.13
N GLY A 292 7.32 23.03 -40.82
CA GLY A 292 7.46 23.88 -42.00
C GLY A 292 7.48 25.35 -41.64
#